data_AF-A0A5C6FQX7-F1
#
_entry.id   AF-A0A5C6FQX7-F1
#
_cell.length_a   1.000
_cell.length_b   1.000
_cell.length_c   1.000
_cell.angle_alpha   90.00
_cell.angle_beta   90.00
_cell.angle_gamma   90.00
#
_symmetry.space_group_name_H-M   'P 1'
#
loop_
_entity.id
_entity.type
_entity.pdbx_description
1 polymer ?
#
loop_
_entity_poly.entity_id
_entity_poly.type
_entity_poly.pdbx_seq_one_letter_code
_entity_poly.pdbx_strand_id
1 'polypeptide(L)'
;MSRPIRYIALIFGCSVSLFVLFVAMSFSRLDDAYAQWGAADMVIEYMDDNDGRWPQDWSDLQPYFDAGGGRVSGWSYDKFQQHVWIDFSADPIELNRLSQTTTAPPFNVIDSTSIFGPQFDDGPNGMLLRHFNPDAPNSTPPTDATVELAQ
;
A
#
# COMPACT_ATOMS: atom_id res chain seq x y z
N MET A 1 8.48 -26.11 44.99
CA MET A 1 7.90 -25.52 43.77
C MET A 1 7.82 -26.62 42.72
N SER A 2 6.61 -27.10 42.41
CA SER A 2 6.41 -28.34 41.64
C SER A 2 6.82 -28.13 40.17
N ARG A 3 7.52 -29.13 39.61
CA ARG A 3 7.91 -29.20 38.18
C ARG A 3 6.81 -28.73 37.20
N PRO A 4 5.51 -29.09 37.34
CA PRO A 4 4.45 -28.59 36.44
C PRO A 4 4.28 -27.07 36.41
N ILE A 5 4.50 -26.35 37.53
CA ILE A 5 4.34 -24.90 37.60
C ILE A 5 5.39 -24.19 36.72
N ARG A 6 6.61 -24.75 36.63
CA ARG A 6 7.68 -24.21 35.77
C ARG A 6 7.36 -24.38 34.28
N TYR A 7 6.75 -25.50 33.89
CA TYR A 7 6.34 -25.73 32.51
C TYR A 7 5.18 -24.82 32.09
N ILE A 8 4.18 -24.63 32.96
CA ILE A 8 3.06 -23.71 32.69
C ILE A 8 3.57 -22.27 32.51
N ALA A 9 4.49 -21.81 33.36
CA ALA A 9 5.07 -20.48 33.24
C ALA A 9 5.88 -20.31 31.94
N LEU A 10 6.65 -21.33 31.53
CA LEU A 10 7.40 -21.31 30.27
C LEU A 10 6.49 -21.30 29.04
N ILE A 11 5.44 -22.13 29.03
CA ILE A 11 4.47 -22.18 27.94
C ILE A 11 3.76 -20.84 27.84
N PHE A 12 3.27 -20.29 28.96
CA PHE A 12 2.59 -19.00 28.98
C PHE A 12 3.53 -17.87 28.51
N GLY A 13 4.78 -17.85 28.97
CA GLY A 13 5.78 -16.89 28.50
C GLY A 13 6.04 -16.99 26.98
N CYS A 14 6.22 -18.21 26.46
CA CYS A 14 6.38 -18.43 25.03
C CYS A 14 5.14 -18.00 24.23
N SER A 15 3.93 -18.33 24.71
CA SER A 15 2.68 -17.93 24.07
C SER A 15 2.52 -16.41 24.02
N VAL A 16 2.84 -15.69 25.10
CA VAL A 16 2.81 -14.22 25.12
C VAL A 16 3.82 -13.64 24.13
N SER A 17 5.06 -14.14 24.11
CA SER A 17 6.07 -13.68 23.15
C SER A 17 5.66 -13.93 21.70
N LEU A 18 5.11 -15.10 21.39
CA LEU A 18 4.60 -15.41 20.05
C LEU A 18 3.43 -14.52 19.67
N PHE A 19 2.52 -14.21 20.61
CA PHE A 19 1.41 -13.30 20.38
C PHE A 19 1.88 -11.87 20.09
N VAL A 20 2.84 -11.36 20.87
CA VAL A 20 3.43 -10.02 20.63
C VAL A 20 4.13 -9.96 19.27
N LEU A 21 4.90 -11.00 18.90
CA LEU A 21 5.53 -11.09 17.58
C LEU A 21 4.50 -11.13 16.45
N PHE A 22 3.43 -11.90 16.61
CA PHE A 22 2.35 -11.98 15.64
C PHE A 22 1.70 -10.61 15.43
N VAL A 23 1.33 -9.94 16.51
CA VAL A 23 0.72 -8.59 16.47
C VAL A 23 1.67 -7.59 15.80
N ALA A 24 2.95 -7.58 16.16
CA ALA A 24 3.94 -6.70 15.54
C ALA A 24 4.07 -6.93 14.02
N MET A 25 4.14 -8.19 13.58
CA MET A 25 4.18 -8.52 12.16
C MET A 25 2.89 -8.11 11.43
N SER A 26 1.73 -8.26 12.07
CA SER A 26 0.45 -7.83 11.49
C SER A 26 0.39 -6.32 11.27
N PHE A 27 0.87 -5.52 12.21
CA PHE A 27 0.92 -4.05 12.04
C PHE A 27 1.88 -3.62 10.93
N SER A 28 3.10 -4.18 10.87
CA SER A 28 4.03 -3.84 9.80
C SER A 28 3.48 -4.18 8.41
N ARG A 29 2.74 -5.29 8.30
CA ARG A 29 2.06 -5.65 7.04
C ARG A 29 1.02 -4.62 6.65
N LEU A 30 0.18 -4.18 7.58
CA LEU A 30 -0.84 -3.17 7.28
C LEU A 30 -0.20 -1.85 6.82
N ASP A 31 0.87 -1.41 7.48
CA ASP A 31 1.57 -0.19 7.10
C ASP A 31 2.15 -0.29 5.67
N ASP A 32 2.77 -1.42 5.30
CA ASP A 32 3.29 -1.67 3.95
C ASP A 32 2.17 -1.60 2.90
N ALA A 33 0.99 -2.12 3.24
CA ALA A 33 -0.19 -2.10 2.40
C ALA A 33 -0.70 -0.68 2.14
N TYR A 34 -0.80 0.13 3.20
CA TYR A 34 -1.16 1.54 3.10
C TYR A 34 -0.09 2.34 2.35
N ALA A 35 1.18 1.97 2.49
CA ALA A 35 2.27 2.61 1.77
C ALA A 35 2.14 2.38 0.25
N GLN A 36 1.86 1.15 -0.18
CA GLN A 36 1.61 0.85 -1.59
C GLN A 36 0.43 1.66 -2.16
N TRP A 37 -0.70 1.70 -1.46
CA TRP A 37 -1.85 2.51 -1.88
C TRP A 37 -1.52 4.00 -1.94
N GLY A 38 -0.86 4.52 -0.90
CA GLY A 38 -0.41 5.90 -0.89
C GLY A 38 0.54 6.23 -2.05
N ALA A 39 1.36 5.27 -2.49
CA ALA A 39 2.23 5.44 -3.65
C ALA A 39 1.45 5.49 -4.96
N ALA A 40 0.43 4.64 -5.13
CA ALA A 40 -0.44 4.71 -6.29
C ALA A 40 -1.18 6.04 -6.36
N ASP A 41 -1.73 6.52 -5.24
CA ASP A 41 -2.36 7.84 -5.19
C ASP A 41 -1.38 8.95 -5.59
N MET A 42 -0.18 8.98 -5.03
CA MET A 42 0.82 10.01 -5.38
C MET A 42 1.20 9.99 -6.86
N VAL A 43 1.32 8.80 -7.45
CA VAL A 43 1.63 8.65 -8.89
C VAL A 43 0.45 9.13 -9.74
N ILE A 44 -0.78 8.83 -9.34
CA ILE A 44 -1.99 9.30 -10.02
C ILE A 44 -2.11 10.82 -9.93
N GLU A 45 -1.96 11.39 -8.74
CA GLU A 45 -1.98 12.84 -8.52
C GLU A 45 -0.88 13.54 -9.32
N TYR A 46 0.33 12.97 -9.40
CA TYR A 46 1.39 13.48 -10.26
C TYR A 46 1.00 13.46 -11.73
N MET A 47 0.42 12.35 -12.23
CA MET A 47 -0.04 12.25 -13.62
C MET A 47 -1.14 13.27 -13.92
N ASP A 48 -2.10 13.47 -13.01
CA ASP A 48 -3.18 14.45 -13.16
C ASP A 48 -2.62 15.89 -13.29
N ASP A 49 -1.60 16.23 -12.51
CA ASP A 49 -0.96 17.55 -12.54
C ASP A 49 0.05 17.74 -13.69
N ASN A 50 0.54 16.65 -14.29
CA ASN A 50 1.64 16.67 -15.26
C ASN A 50 1.24 16.09 -16.64
N ASP A 51 -0.02 16.27 -17.05
CA ASP A 51 -0.55 15.88 -18.36
C ASP A 51 -0.35 14.37 -18.67
N GLY A 52 -0.53 13.51 -17.67
CA GLY A 52 -0.38 12.05 -17.79
C GLY A 52 1.07 11.56 -17.85
N ARG A 53 2.06 12.41 -17.53
CA ARG A 53 3.46 11.99 -17.46
C ARG A 53 3.71 11.12 -16.23
N TRP A 54 4.47 10.05 -16.42
CA TRP A 54 4.95 9.22 -15.33
C TRP A 54 6.06 9.94 -14.54
N PRO A 55 6.13 9.81 -13.20
CA PRO A 55 7.23 10.37 -12.41
C PRO A 55 8.57 9.74 -12.83
N GLN A 56 9.65 10.52 -12.79
CA GLN A 56 10.99 10.07 -13.16
C GLN A 56 11.74 9.45 -11.99
N ASP A 57 11.45 9.90 -10.78
CA ASP A 57 12.02 9.38 -9.55
C ASP A 57 11.18 9.80 -8.34
N TRP A 58 11.67 9.46 -7.15
CA TRP A 58 11.02 9.81 -5.90
C TRP A 58 10.95 11.31 -5.62
N SER A 59 11.80 12.16 -6.21
CA SER A 59 11.75 13.60 -5.95
C SER A 59 10.48 14.24 -6.53
N ASP A 60 9.97 13.71 -7.64
CA ASP A 60 8.71 14.12 -8.26
C ASP A 60 7.49 13.85 -7.35
N LEU A 61 7.57 12.82 -6.50
CA LEU A 61 6.47 12.39 -5.64
C LEU A 61 6.49 13.03 -4.24
N GLN A 62 7.57 13.69 -3.85
CA GLN A 62 7.71 14.28 -2.52
C GLN A 62 6.62 15.32 -2.19
N PRO A 63 6.25 16.25 -3.10
CA PRO A 63 5.17 17.20 -2.82
C PRO A 63 3.83 16.52 -2.51
N TYR A 64 3.54 15.40 -3.18
CA TYR A 64 2.31 14.63 -3.01
C TYR A 64 2.29 13.81 -1.70
N PHE A 65 3.47 13.39 -1.24
CA PHE A 65 3.63 12.80 0.09
C PHE A 65 3.34 13.83 1.19
N ASP A 66 3.93 15.02 1.08
CA ASP A 66 3.81 16.09 2.05
C ASP A 66 2.37 16.63 2.10
N ALA A 67 1.71 16.79 0.95
CA ALA A 67 0.32 17.22 0.85
C ALA A 67 -0.67 16.21 1.45
N GLY A 68 -0.38 14.90 1.31
CA GLY A 68 -1.19 13.82 1.85
C GLY A 68 -1.01 13.55 3.36
N GLY A 69 -0.29 14.40 4.09
CA GLY A 69 -0.03 14.22 5.52
C GLY A 69 0.84 12.99 5.84
N GLY A 70 1.66 12.56 4.89
CA GLY A 70 2.62 11.46 5.05
C GLY A 70 2.11 10.06 4.70
N ARG A 71 0.87 9.90 4.17
CA ARG A 71 0.19 8.67 3.69
C ARG A 71 0.06 7.51 4.70
N VAL A 72 1.11 7.22 5.46
CA VAL A 72 1.17 6.34 6.63
C VAL A 72 1.57 7.19 7.85
N SER A 73 0.75 7.15 8.90
CA SER A 73 0.94 8.03 10.05
C SER A 73 2.30 7.82 10.74
N GLY A 74 3.03 8.92 10.94
CA GLY A 74 4.32 8.93 11.63
C GLY A 74 5.51 8.42 10.81
N TRP A 75 5.32 8.12 9.52
CA TRP A 75 6.42 7.78 8.63
C TRP A 75 7.05 9.05 8.03
N SER A 76 8.38 9.07 7.95
CA SER A 76 9.09 10.05 7.12
C SER A 76 9.06 9.60 5.66
N TYR A 77 9.38 10.53 4.75
CA TYR A 77 9.44 10.21 3.33
C TYR A 77 10.50 9.13 3.03
N ASP A 78 11.70 9.25 3.59
CA ASP A 78 12.76 8.24 3.46
C ASP A 78 12.32 6.86 3.95
N LYS A 79 11.53 6.80 5.03
CA LYS A 79 10.99 5.53 5.52
C LYS A 79 9.97 4.98 4.53
N PHE A 80 9.08 5.80 4.02
CA PHE A 80 8.11 5.39 3.00
C PHE A 80 8.80 4.79 1.77
N GLN A 81 9.84 5.44 1.26
CA GLN A 81 10.65 4.96 0.12
C GLN A 81 11.29 3.59 0.36
N GLN A 82 11.63 3.25 1.60
CA GLN A 82 12.22 1.95 1.93
C GLN A 82 11.21 0.81 1.90
N HIS A 83 9.92 1.11 1.96
CA HIS A 83 8.83 0.13 2.06
C HIS A 83 8.07 -0.07 0.74
N VAL A 84 8.28 0.82 -0.24
CA VAL A 84 7.63 0.79 -1.54
C VAL A 84 8.67 0.76 -2.66
N TRP A 85 8.41 -0.06 -3.66
CA TRP A 85 9.12 -0.07 -4.93
C TRP A 85 8.22 0.49 -6.02
N ILE A 86 8.76 1.38 -6.86
CA ILE A 86 8.09 1.94 -8.04
C ILE A 86 9.00 1.73 -9.25
N ASP A 87 8.45 1.22 -10.34
CA ASP A 87 9.12 1.23 -11.64
C ASP A 87 8.99 2.60 -12.30
N PHE A 88 9.95 3.49 -12.03
CA PHE A 88 10.01 4.81 -12.66
C PHE A 88 10.34 4.76 -14.17
N SER A 89 10.67 3.59 -14.71
CA SER A 89 10.89 3.41 -16.16
C SER A 89 9.63 3.01 -16.93
N ALA A 90 8.50 2.83 -16.23
CA ALA A 90 7.25 2.46 -16.85
C ALA A 90 6.75 3.53 -17.84
N ASP A 91 6.21 3.10 -18.97
CA ASP A 91 5.62 3.98 -19.99
C ASP A 91 4.11 4.12 -19.77
N PRO A 92 3.61 5.32 -19.39
CA PRO A 92 2.19 5.51 -19.10
C PRO A 92 1.29 5.28 -20.32
N ILE A 93 1.80 5.44 -21.54
CA ILE A 93 1.05 5.17 -22.78
C ILE A 93 0.81 3.66 -22.92
N GLU A 94 1.84 2.85 -22.64
CA GLU A 94 1.73 1.40 -22.68
C GLU A 94 0.85 0.86 -21.55
N LEU A 95 0.98 1.40 -20.33
CA LEU A 95 0.11 1.06 -19.19
C LEU A 95 -1.36 1.34 -19.53
N ASN A 96 -1.64 2.49 -20.14
CA ASN A 96 -2.98 2.81 -20.61
C ASN A 96 -3.47 1.80 -21.65
N ARG A 97 -2.66 1.52 -22.68
CA ARG A 97 -3.02 0.57 -23.74
C ARG A 97 -3.36 -0.83 -23.19
N LEU A 98 -2.57 -1.32 -22.23
CA LEU A 98 -2.81 -2.61 -21.58
C LEU A 98 -4.11 -2.60 -20.78
N SER A 99 -4.37 -1.51 -20.05
CA SER A 99 -5.56 -1.32 -19.19
C SER A 99 -6.88 -1.43 -19.94
N GLN A 100 -6.94 -1.01 -21.21
CA GLN A 100 -8.17 -1.04 -22.02
C GLN A 100 -8.67 -2.45 -22.34
N THR A 101 -7.85 -3.48 -22.15
CA THR A 101 -8.14 -4.85 -22.63
C THR A 101 -8.31 -5.88 -21.53
N THR A 102 -8.30 -5.46 -20.27
CA THR A 102 -8.27 -6.36 -19.12
C THR A 102 -9.21 -5.89 -18.01
N THR A 103 -9.67 -6.84 -17.19
CA THR A 103 -10.46 -6.60 -15.98
C THR A 103 -9.64 -6.72 -14.70
N ALA A 104 -8.35 -7.05 -14.81
CA ALA A 104 -7.40 -7.16 -13.70
C ALA A 104 -6.06 -6.51 -14.08
N PRO A 105 -5.25 -6.02 -13.12
CA PRO A 105 -4.04 -5.27 -13.41
C PRO A 105 -3.06 -6.08 -14.28
N PRO A 106 -2.74 -5.61 -15.51
CA PRO A 106 -1.89 -6.36 -16.44
C PRO A 106 -0.40 -6.07 -16.22
N PHE A 107 -0.08 -5.24 -15.23
CA PHE A 107 1.26 -4.76 -14.92
C PHE A 107 1.50 -4.76 -13.40
N ASN A 108 2.77 -4.78 -13.01
CA ASN A 108 3.20 -4.57 -11.64
C ASN A 108 4.29 -3.50 -11.63
N VAL A 109 3.89 -2.24 -11.42
CA VAL A 109 4.78 -1.07 -11.46
C VAL A 109 4.90 -0.39 -10.10
N ILE A 110 4.06 -0.79 -9.13
CA ILE A 110 4.15 -0.39 -7.73
C ILE A 110 3.97 -1.64 -6.87
N ASP A 111 4.92 -1.88 -5.97
CA ASP A 111 4.89 -3.03 -5.06
C ASP A 111 5.55 -2.67 -3.72
N SER A 112 5.51 -3.59 -2.75
CA SER A 112 6.19 -3.43 -1.47
C SER A 112 7.57 -4.03 -1.59
N THR A 113 8.55 -3.43 -0.93
CA THR A 113 9.88 -4.03 -0.78
C THR A 113 9.88 -5.23 0.19
N SER A 114 8.79 -5.41 0.94
CA SER A 114 8.62 -6.47 1.93
C SER A 114 8.19 -7.78 1.30
N ILE A 115 8.99 -8.84 1.51
CA ILE A 115 8.68 -10.22 1.05
C ILE A 115 7.42 -10.84 1.69
N PHE A 116 6.84 -10.17 2.69
CA PHE A 116 5.62 -10.60 3.38
C PHE A 116 4.51 -9.55 3.30
N GLY A 117 4.64 -8.55 2.43
CA GLY A 117 3.66 -7.49 2.25
C GLY A 117 2.29 -8.08 1.92
N PRO A 118 1.21 -7.63 2.57
CA PRO A 118 -0.13 -8.07 2.20
C PRO A 118 -0.46 -7.46 0.84
N GLN A 119 -0.91 -8.31 -0.07
CA GLN A 119 -1.49 -7.86 -1.33
C GLN A 119 -2.99 -7.66 -1.07
N PHE A 120 -3.45 -6.41 -1.03
CA PHE A 120 -4.88 -6.16 -1.13
C PHE A 120 -5.38 -6.66 -2.48
N ASP A 121 -6.60 -7.22 -2.53
CA ASP A 121 -7.18 -7.77 -3.77
C ASP A 121 -7.20 -6.77 -4.93
N ASP A 122 -7.30 -5.47 -4.61
CA ASP A 122 -7.32 -4.39 -5.58
C ASP A 122 -5.97 -3.65 -5.72
N GLY A 123 -5.15 -3.64 -4.66
CA GLY A 123 -3.75 -3.21 -4.69
C GLY A 123 -3.43 -1.85 -5.32
N PRO A 124 -2.15 -1.46 -5.40
CA PRO A 124 -1.75 -0.22 -6.07
C PRO A 124 -1.93 -0.30 -7.60
N ASN A 125 -1.73 -1.47 -8.20
CA ASN A 125 -1.84 -1.64 -9.65
C ASN A 125 -3.30 -1.66 -10.13
N GLY A 126 -4.28 -2.05 -9.30
CA GLY A 126 -5.71 -1.91 -9.63
C GLY A 126 -6.20 -0.48 -9.59
N MET A 127 -5.64 0.35 -8.70
CA MET A 127 -5.88 1.79 -8.72
C MET A 127 -5.39 2.40 -10.04
N LEU A 128 -4.17 2.07 -10.47
CA LEU A 128 -3.63 2.50 -11.76
C LEU A 128 -4.47 1.98 -12.94
N LEU A 129 -4.88 0.70 -12.92
CA LEU A 129 -5.78 0.15 -13.94
C LEU A 129 -7.04 1.01 -14.09
N ARG A 130 -7.68 1.40 -12.98
CA ARG A 130 -8.90 2.22 -13.02
C ARG A 130 -8.64 3.66 -13.41
N HIS A 131 -7.49 4.21 -13.04
CA HIS A 131 -7.09 5.53 -13.53
C HIS A 131 -7.02 5.54 -15.07
N PHE A 132 -6.42 4.51 -15.67
CA PHE A 132 -6.33 4.38 -17.13
C PHE A 132 -7.63 3.90 -17.79
N ASN A 133 -8.41 3.06 -17.12
CA ASN A 133 -9.67 2.49 -17.60
C ASN A 133 -10.75 2.62 -16.52
N PRO A 134 -11.47 3.76 -16.47
CA PRO A 134 -12.50 4.01 -15.46
C PRO A 134 -13.66 3.00 -15.46
N ASP A 135 -13.86 2.27 -16.57
CA ASP A 135 -14.88 1.24 -16.70
C ASP A 135 -14.44 -0.13 -16.14
N ALA A 136 -13.18 -0.28 -15.73
CA ALA A 136 -12.68 -1.52 -15.14
C ALA A 136 -13.40 -1.83 -13.81
N PRO A 137 -13.75 -3.11 -13.54
CA PRO A 137 -14.42 -3.50 -12.30
C PRO A 137 -13.62 -3.07 -11.06
N ASN A 138 -14.31 -2.49 -10.08
CA ASN A 138 -13.72 -2.22 -8.77
C ASN A 138 -14.14 -3.31 -7.78
N SER A 139 -13.20 -4.17 -7.40
CA SER A 139 -13.42 -5.23 -6.40
C SER A 139 -13.52 -4.68 -4.97
N THR A 140 -13.04 -3.45 -4.73
CA THR A 140 -13.13 -2.73 -3.45
C THR A 140 -13.55 -1.28 -3.68
N PRO A 141 -14.84 -1.02 -4.04
CA PRO A 141 -15.34 0.36 -4.09
C PRO A 141 -15.04 1.05 -2.75
N PRO A 142 -14.70 2.35 -2.75
CA PRO A 142 -14.67 3.11 -1.52
C PRO A 142 -15.97 2.79 -0.80
N THR A 143 -15.87 2.15 0.36
CA THR A 143 -17.04 2.05 1.21
C THR A 143 -17.31 3.50 1.52
N ASP A 144 -18.45 4.04 1.08
CA ASP A 144 -18.91 5.34 1.53
C ASP A 144 -18.86 5.28 3.06
N ALA A 145 -17.74 5.72 3.63
CA ALA A 145 -17.65 6.24 4.95
C ALA A 145 -18.48 7.50 4.85
N THR A 146 -19.79 7.28 4.89
CA THR A 146 -20.78 8.22 5.33
C THR A 146 -20.24 8.64 6.69
N VAL A 147 -19.45 9.70 6.68
CA VAL A 147 -19.28 10.59 7.81
C VAL A 147 -20.68 11.14 8.02
N GLU A 148 -21.55 10.33 8.60
CA GLU A 148 -22.61 10.81 9.45
C GLU A 148 -21.86 11.46 10.60
N LEU A 149 -21.50 12.72 10.38
CA LEU A 149 -21.34 13.69 11.44
C LEU A 149 -22.61 13.54 12.27
N ALA A 150 -22.50 12.83 13.38
CA ALA A 150 -23.45 12.92 14.46
C ALA A 150 -23.51 14.40 14.86
N GLN A 151 -24.53 15.08 14.34
CA GLN A 151 -25.04 16.35 14.83
C GLN A 151 -25.71 16.13 16.19
#